data_AF-A0A537G0M3-F1
#
_entry.id   AF-A0A537G0M3-F1
#
_cell.length_a   1.000
_cell.length_b   1.000
_cell.length_c   1.000
_cell.angle_alpha   90.00
_cell.angle_beta   90.00
_cell.angle_gamma   90.00
#
_symmetry.space_group_name_H-M   'P 1'
#
loop_
_entity.id
_entity.type
_entity.pdbx_description
1 polymer ?
#
loop_
_entity_poly.entity_id
_entity_poly.type
_entity_poly.pdbx_seq_one_letter_code
_entity_poly.pdbx_strand_id
1 'polypeptide(L)'
;MDGNKLSLQNQKDRLRGDLGEDVRRMADLLKSGATMLSDICPECGTPLFKVKGETFCAKCNRPVVYTKATTVQGDVTLSPSHLLDSVEQTIVRKINDANEILKNEKQPEKLSAYSNLLFGWLSTLEKLRSLKETFKE
;
A
#
# COMPACT_ATOMS: atom_id res chain seq x y z
N MET A 1 -16.07 -28.76 18.68
CA MET A 1 -16.33 -27.37 18.22
C MET A 1 -14.98 -26.64 18.12
N ASP A 2 -14.06 -27.16 17.30
CA ASP A 2 -12.62 -26.88 17.46
C ASP A 2 -11.98 -26.22 16.23
N GLY A 3 -12.73 -26.08 15.14
CA GLY A 3 -12.23 -25.54 13.86
C GLY A 3 -11.92 -24.05 13.86
N ASN A 4 -12.56 -23.25 14.72
CA ASN A 4 -12.36 -21.79 14.76
C ASN A 4 -11.03 -21.42 15.46
N LYS A 5 -10.56 -22.25 16.39
CA LYS A 5 -9.33 -22.00 17.17
C LYS A 5 -8.06 -22.24 16.35
N LEU A 6 -8.10 -23.24 15.44
CA LEU A 6 -6.99 -23.59 14.55
C LEU A 6 -6.76 -22.53 13.45
N SER A 7 -7.83 -21.93 12.92
CA SER A 7 -7.75 -20.84 11.94
C SER A 7 -7.18 -19.55 12.53
N LEU A 8 -7.52 -19.22 13.77
CA LEU A 8 -6.99 -18.04 14.48
C LEU A 8 -5.50 -18.17 14.83
N GLN A 9 -5.05 -19.38 15.19
CA GLN A 9 -3.63 -19.66 15.43
C GLN A 9 -2.82 -19.56 14.13
N ASN A 10 -3.28 -20.20 13.05
CA ASN A 10 -2.64 -20.10 11.75
C ASN A 10 -2.59 -18.66 11.21
N GLN A 11 -3.60 -17.83 11.48
CA GLN A 11 -3.59 -16.41 11.11
C GLN A 11 -2.57 -15.61 11.93
N LYS A 12 -2.47 -15.85 13.25
CA LYS A 12 -1.45 -15.24 14.12
C LYS A 12 -0.03 -15.64 13.77
N ASP A 13 0.20 -16.91 13.40
CA ASP A 13 1.52 -17.41 13.04
C ASP A 13 1.99 -16.83 11.70
N ARG A 14 1.09 -16.65 10.73
CA ARG A 14 1.37 -15.93 9.48
C ARG A 14 1.70 -14.45 9.72
N LEU A 15 0.93 -13.77 10.57
CA LEU A 15 1.19 -12.37 10.97
C LEU A 15 2.55 -12.19 11.65
N ARG A 16 2.96 -13.14 12.51
CA ARG A 16 4.31 -13.15 13.11
C ARG A 16 5.41 -13.40 12.09
N GLY A 17 5.16 -14.28 11.10
CA GLY A 17 6.11 -14.55 10.02
C GLY A 17 6.35 -13.32 9.12
N ASP A 18 5.29 -12.64 8.73
CA ASP A 18 5.33 -11.48 7.81
C ASP A 18 6.04 -10.27 8.45
N LEU A 19 5.75 -9.97 9.73
CA LEU A 19 6.46 -8.93 10.48
C LEU A 19 7.96 -9.26 10.62
N GLY A 20 8.31 -10.53 10.77
CA GLY A 20 9.70 -10.98 10.87
C GLY A 20 10.49 -10.79 9.58
N GLU A 21 9.86 -11.01 8.43
CA GLU A 21 10.49 -10.83 7.12
C GLU A 21 10.75 -9.35 6.82
N ASP A 22 9.79 -8.47 7.11
CA ASP A 22 9.93 -7.02 6.97
C ASP A 22 11.09 -6.48 7.84
N VAL A 23 11.14 -6.88 9.11
CA VAL A 23 12.22 -6.49 10.04
C VAL A 23 13.58 -7.02 9.56
N ARG A 24 13.63 -8.24 9.02
CA ARG A 24 14.85 -8.83 8.50
C ARG A 24 15.38 -8.08 7.28
N ARG A 25 14.53 -7.71 6.33
CA ARG A 25 14.92 -6.88 5.17
C ARG A 25 15.47 -5.52 5.61
N MET A 26 14.82 -4.88 6.58
CA MET A 26 15.30 -3.61 7.13
C MET A 26 16.69 -3.76 7.77
N ALA A 27 16.90 -4.84 8.54
CA ALA A 27 18.19 -5.14 9.14
C ALA A 27 19.28 -5.41 8.09
N ASP A 28 18.95 -6.14 7.01
CA ASP A 28 19.89 -6.45 5.94
C ASP A 28 20.28 -5.21 5.12
N LEU A 29 19.34 -4.27 4.91
CA LEU A 29 19.66 -2.96 4.33
C LEU A 29 20.68 -2.19 5.18
N LEU A 30 20.47 -2.12 6.50
CA LEU A 30 21.43 -1.46 7.40
C LEU A 30 22.81 -2.12 7.35
N LYS A 31 22.87 -3.45 7.35
CA LYS A 31 24.13 -4.20 7.22
C LYS A 31 24.83 -3.95 5.89
N SER A 32 24.08 -3.70 4.82
CA SER A 32 24.64 -3.37 3.49
C SER A 32 25.16 -1.92 3.37
N GLY A 33 25.09 -1.13 4.44
CA GLY A 33 25.52 0.26 4.46
C GLY A 33 24.43 1.26 4.05
N ALA A 34 23.17 0.83 3.98
CA ALA A 34 22.06 1.76 3.80
C ALA A 34 21.82 2.60 5.07
N THR A 35 21.34 3.82 4.90
CA THR A 35 20.98 4.71 6.01
C THR A 35 19.47 4.79 6.15
N MET A 36 18.92 4.44 7.32
CA MET A 36 17.50 4.72 7.61
C MET A 36 17.30 6.24 7.72
N LEU A 37 16.31 6.75 7.02
CA LEU A 37 15.92 8.16 7.02
C LEU A 37 14.84 8.40 8.09
N SER A 38 14.72 9.64 8.55
CA SER A 38 13.62 10.09 9.42
C SER A 38 12.26 10.12 8.72
N ASP A 39 12.28 10.12 7.38
CA ASP A 39 11.09 10.17 6.55
C ASP A 39 10.45 8.79 6.38
N ILE A 40 9.13 8.78 6.24
CA ILE A 40 8.31 7.57 6.16
C ILE A 40 7.78 7.41 4.74
N CYS A 41 7.69 6.19 4.23
CA CYS A 41 7.10 5.89 2.93
C CYS A 41 5.61 6.28 2.94
N PRO A 42 5.17 7.21 2.06
CA PRO A 42 3.78 7.69 2.04
C PRO A 42 2.77 6.60 1.66
N GLU A 43 3.24 5.48 1.10
CA GLU A 43 2.41 4.41 0.57
C GLU A 43 2.18 3.28 1.58
N CYS A 44 3.11 3.06 2.52
CA CYS A 44 3.03 1.93 3.44
C CYS A 44 3.43 2.22 4.89
N GLY A 45 3.81 3.47 5.21
CA GLY A 45 4.14 3.86 6.58
C GLY A 45 5.48 3.30 7.11
N THR A 46 6.29 2.68 6.26
CA THR A 46 7.60 2.12 6.65
C THR A 46 8.70 3.18 6.53
N PRO A 47 9.69 3.26 7.45
CA PRO A 47 10.84 4.15 7.31
C PRO A 47 11.54 4.00 5.96
N LEU A 48 11.93 5.12 5.35
CA LEU A 48 12.69 5.12 4.10
C LEU A 48 14.18 4.87 4.37
N PHE A 49 14.87 4.32 3.39
CA PHE A 49 16.30 4.03 3.44
C PHE A 49 17.02 4.72 2.29
N LYS A 50 18.26 5.15 2.50
CA LYS A 50 19.14 5.67 1.46
C LYS A 50 20.18 4.61 1.12
N VAL A 51 20.17 4.15 -0.13
CA VAL A 51 21.10 3.16 -0.68
C VAL A 51 21.84 3.80 -1.84
N LYS A 52 23.17 3.93 -1.76
CA LYS A 52 24.01 4.51 -2.84
C LYS A 52 23.54 5.86 -3.39
N GLY A 53 22.86 6.67 -2.57
CA GLY A 53 22.34 7.98 -2.98
C GLY A 53 20.85 8.02 -3.29
N GLU A 54 20.22 6.86 -3.52
CA GLU A 54 18.79 6.75 -3.86
C GLU A 54 17.95 6.41 -2.63
N THR A 55 16.75 6.98 -2.56
CA THR A 55 15.77 6.68 -1.52
C THR A 55 14.97 5.42 -1.91
N PHE A 56 14.84 4.49 -0.98
CA PHE A 56 14.25 3.17 -1.17
C PHE A 56 13.33 2.79 0.00
N CYS A 57 12.20 2.14 -0.30
CA CYS A 57 11.33 1.56 0.72
C CYS A 57 11.56 0.05 0.83
N ALA A 58 11.97 -0.42 2.01
CA ALA A 58 12.24 -1.83 2.29
C ALA A 58 11.01 -2.73 2.12
N LYS A 59 9.84 -2.22 2.52
CA LYS A 59 8.58 -2.97 2.50
C LYS A 59 7.94 -3.01 1.12
N CYS A 60 7.89 -1.88 0.42
CA CYS A 60 7.39 -1.83 -0.96
C CYS A 60 8.40 -2.38 -1.99
N ASN A 61 9.65 -2.60 -1.57
CA ASN A 61 10.76 -3.08 -2.39
C ASN A 61 10.95 -2.26 -3.68
N ARG A 62 10.90 -0.92 -3.59
CA ARG A 62 11.03 -0.01 -4.73
C ARG A 62 11.67 1.33 -4.34
N PRO A 63 12.31 2.04 -5.29
CA PRO A 63 12.74 3.42 -5.09
C PRO A 63 11.55 4.34 -4.85
N VAL A 64 11.74 5.38 -4.04
CA VAL A 64 10.70 6.34 -3.66
C VAL A 64 11.23 7.75 -3.86
N VAL A 65 10.54 8.53 -4.69
CA VAL A 65 10.74 9.98 -4.79
C VAL A 65 9.65 10.65 -3.99
N TYR A 66 10.02 11.48 -3.02
CA TYR A 66 9.09 12.18 -2.14
C TYR A 66 9.62 13.58 -1.86
N THR A 67 8.71 14.54 -1.68
CA THR A 67 9.04 15.88 -1.23
C THR A 67 9.21 15.86 0.28
N LYS A 68 10.39 16.24 0.76
CA LYS A 68 10.63 16.48 2.19
C LYS A 68 9.77 17.66 2.61
N ALA A 69 8.72 17.38 3.38
CA ALA A 69 8.00 18.42 4.08
C ALA A 69 8.95 18.98 5.14
N THR A 70 9.55 20.14 4.88
CA THR A 70 10.27 20.90 5.90
C THR A 70 9.32 21.08 7.08
N THR A 71 9.79 20.65 8.26
CA THR A 71 9.06 20.65 9.53
C THR A 71 8.20 21.89 9.70
N VAL A 72 6.89 21.71 9.56
CA VAL A 72 5.89 22.52 10.24
C VAL A 72 5.15 21.54 11.13
N GLN A 73 5.35 21.66 12.44
CA GLN A 73 4.37 21.19 13.40
C GLN A 73 3.08 21.96 13.13
N GLY A 74 2.24 21.39 12.29
CA GLY A 74 0.94 21.90 11.93
C GLY A 74 0.12 20.66 11.63
N ASP A 75 -1.00 20.53 12.31
CA ASP A 75 -2.09 19.64 11.94
C ASP A 75 -2.11 19.47 10.41
N VAL A 76 -1.74 18.29 9.91
CA VAL A 76 -1.86 17.99 8.48
C VAL A 76 -3.35 17.72 8.27
N THR A 77 -4.13 18.79 8.29
CA THR A 77 -5.49 18.77 7.78
C THR A 77 -5.34 18.59 6.27
N LEU A 78 -5.24 17.33 5.84
CA LEU A 78 -5.23 16.97 4.43
C LEU A 78 -6.44 17.67 3.81
N SER A 79 -6.21 18.53 2.81
CA SER A 79 -7.33 19.11 2.10
C SER A 79 -8.16 17.96 1.51
N PRO A 80 -9.50 18.09 1.46
CA PRO A 80 -10.35 17.09 0.84
C PRO A 80 -9.87 16.71 -0.58
N SER A 81 -9.37 17.69 -1.34
CA SER A 81 -8.77 17.45 -2.66
C SER A 81 -7.57 16.49 -2.63
N HIS A 82 -6.59 16.71 -1.77
CA HIS A 82 -5.40 15.85 -1.67
C HIS A 82 -5.75 14.44 -1.18
N LEU A 83 -6.73 14.31 -0.28
CA LEU A 83 -7.21 13.01 0.16
C LEU A 83 -7.87 12.24 -1.00
N LEU A 84 -8.74 12.89 -1.76
CA LEU A 84 -9.43 12.27 -2.90
C LEU A 84 -8.46 11.86 -4.01
N ASP A 85 -7.42 12.65 -4.27
CA ASP A 85 -6.34 12.28 -5.21
C ASP A 85 -5.60 11.00 -4.76
N SER A 86 -5.25 10.91 -3.48
CA SER A 86 -4.59 9.72 -2.92
C SER A 86 -5.46 8.46 -3.00
N VAL A 87 -6.77 8.61 -2.73
CA VAL A 87 -7.74 7.52 -2.88
C VAL A 87 -7.86 7.11 -4.36
N GLU A 88 -7.87 8.05 -5.30
CA GLU A 88 -7.93 7.76 -6.73
C GLU A 88 -6.73 6.92 -7.17
N GLN A 89 -5.53 7.31 -6.77
CA GLN A 89 -4.30 6.57 -7.06
C GLN A 89 -4.36 5.14 -6.48
N THR A 90 -4.86 4.99 -5.25
CA THR A 90 -5.01 3.68 -4.61
C THR A 90 -5.97 2.79 -5.40
N ILE A 91 -7.12 3.32 -5.81
CA ILE A 91 -8.13 2.56 -6.57
C ILE A 91 -7.57 2.14 -7.94
N VAL A 92 -6.94 3.06 -8.67
CA VAL A 92 -6.33 2.76 -9.99
C VAL A 92 -5.28 1.66 -9.86
N ARG A 93 -4.43 1.73 -8.83
CA ARG A 93 -3.44 0.69 -8.55
C ARG A 93 -4.11 -0.66 -8.29
N LYS A 94 -5.16 -0.70 -7.46
CA LYS A 94 -5.86 -1.95 -7.14
C LYS A 94 -6.54 -2.55 -8.36
N ILE A 95 -7.14 -1.74 -9.23
CA ILE A 95 -7.69 -2.18 -10.51
C ILE A 95 -6.60 -2.87 -11.35
N ASN A 96 -5.42 -2.27 -11.45
CA ASN A 96 -4.30 -2.87 -12.17
C ASN A 96 -3.84 -4.20 -11.52
N ASP A 97 -3.69 -4.23 -10.20
CA ASP A 97 -3.30 -5.44 -9.46
C ASP A 97 -4.30 -6.61 -9.72
N ALA A 98 -5.62 -6.35 -9.68
CA ALA A 98 -6.61 -7.40 -10.00
C ALA A 98 -6.59 -7.79 -11.48
N ASN A 99 -6.38 -6.86 -12.39
CA ASN A 99 -6.28 -7.15 -13.81
C ASN A 99 -5.09 -8.10 -14.09
N GLU A 100 -3.93 -7.88 -13.47
CA GLU A 100 -2.78 -8.79 -13.62
C GLU A 100 -3.06 -10.21 -13.09
N ILE A 101 -3.82 -10.32 -12.00
CA ILE A 101 -4.24 -11.61 -11.46
C ILE A 101 -5.22 -12.30 -12.42
N LEU A 102 -6.23 -11.57 -12.91
CA LEU A 102 -7.26 -12.10 -13.81
C LEU A 102 -6.69 -12.62 -15.13
N LYS A 103 -5.62 -12.02 -15.67
CA LYS A 103 -4.96 -12.49 -16.90
C LYS A 103 -4.53 -13.95 -16.86
N ASN A 104 -4.15 -14.45 -15.68
CA ASN A 104 -3.56 -15.77 -15.52
C ASN A 104 -4.41 -16.74 -14.69
N GLU A 105 -5.49 -16.25 -14.07
CA GLU A 105 -6.33 -17.04 -13.19
C GLU A 105 -7.23 -18.00 -14.00
N LYS A 106 -7.31 -19.25 -13.53
CA LYS A 106 -8.12 -20.32 -14.16
C LYS A 106 -9.16 -20.88 -13.21
N GLN A 107 -9.04 -20.60 -11.91
CA GLN A 107 -9.98 -21.06 -10.90
C GLN A 107 -11.26 -20.22 -10.97
N PRO A 108 -12.43 -20.81 -11.25
CA PRO A 108 -13.68 -20.07 -11.44
C PRO A 108 -14.09 -19.22 -10.23
N GLU A 109 -13.87 -19.73 -9.01
CA GLU A 109 -14.19 -19.00 -7.78
C GLU A 109 -13.35 -17.73 -7.62
N LYS A 110 -12.05 -17.80 -7.92
CA LYS A 110 -11.15 -16.64 -7.87
C LYS A 110 -11.46 -15.66 -9.00
N LEU A 111 -11.72 -16.15 -10.22
CA LEU A 111 -12.15 -15.31 -11.33
C LEU A 111 -13.38 -14.47 -10.95
N SER A 112 -14.40 -15.12 -10.36
CA SER A 112 -15.60 -14.43 -9.88
C SER A 112 -15.28 -13.40 -8.80
N ALA A 113 -14.47 -13.76 -7.80
CA ALA A 113 -14.08 -12.86 -6.72
C ALA A 113 -13.33 -11.61 -7.24
N TYR A 114 -12.30 -11.79 -8.07
CA TYR A 114 -11.52 -10.68 -8.62
C TYR A 114 -12.32 -9.84 -9.62
N SER A 115 -13.24 -10.44 -10.39
CA SER A 115 -14.13 -9.69 -11.29
C SER A 115 -15.10 -8.80 -10.52
N ASN A 116 -15.67 -9.30 -9.43
CA ASN A 116 -16.54 -8.51 -8.55
C ASN A 116 -15.79 -7.36 -7.86
N LEU A 117 -14.55 -7.60 -7.42
CA LEU A 117 -13.68 -6.56 -6.87
C LEU A 117 -13.33 -5.50 -7.92
N LEU A 118 -12.96 -5.92 -9.13
CA LEU A 118 -12.66 -5.03 -10.25
C LEU A 118 -13.87 -4.13 -10.58
N PHE A 119 -15.06 -4.73 -10.66
CA PHE A 119 -16.32 -3.98 -10.85
C PHE A 119 -16.55 -2.97 -9.71
N GLY A 120 -16.40 -3.39 -8.46
CA GLY A 120 -16.54 -2.50 -7.30
C GLY A 120 -15.56 -1.32 -7.32
N TRP A 121 -14.31 -1.55 -7.71
CA TRP A 121 -13.31 -0.48 -7.82
C TRP A 121 -13.57 0.45 -9.00
N LEU A 122 -14.00 -0.05 -10.16
CA LEU A 122 -14.39 0.77 -11.29
C LEU A 122 -15.59 1.68 -10.95
N SER A 123 -16.62 1.13 -10.31
CA SER A 123 -17.77 1.92 -9.84
C SER A 123 -17.36 2.95 -8.77
N THR A 124 -16.45 2.58 -7.87
CA THR A 124 -15.93 3.51 -6.86
C THR A 124 -15.11 4.63 -7.51
N LEU A 125 -14.30 4.32 -8.53
CA LEU A 125 -13.50 5.30 -9.27
C LEU A 125 -14.38 6.32 -9.98
N GLU A 126 -15.47 5.87 -10.60
CA GLU A 126 -16.46 6.74 -11.24
C GLU A 126 -17.08 7.71 -10.22
N LYS A 127 -17.56 7.20 -9.08
CA LYS A 127 -18.14 8.02 -8.01
C LYS A 127 -17.13 9.01 -7.44
N LEU A 128 -15.88 8.59 -7.27
CA LEU A 128 -14.81 9.44 -6.77
C LEU A 128 -14.53 10.61 -7.72
N ARG A 129 -14.48 10.35 -9.03
CA ARG A 129 -14.30 11.40 -10.04
C ARG A 129 -15.46 12.37 -10.07
N SER A 130 -16.70 11.87 -10.00
CA SER A 130 -17.88 12.73 -9.86
C SER A 130 -17.81 13.60 -8.61
N LEU A 131 -17.36 13.04 -7.49
CA LEU A 131 -17.23 13.75 -6.22
C LEU A 131 -16.15 14.85 -6.31
N LYS A 132 -15.01 14.59 -6.95
CA LYS A 132 -13.95 15.58 -7.15
C LYS A 132 -14.40 16.78 -7.96
N GLU A 133 -15.29 16.60 -8.95
CA GLU A 133 -15.88 17.73 -9.69
C GLU A 133 -16.75 18.61 -8.78
N THR A 134 -17.39 18.06 -7.75
CA THR A 134 -18.16 18.83 -6.75
C THR A 134 -17.26 19.69 -5.84
N PHE A 135 -15.97 19.35 -5.70
CA PHE A 135 -15.02 20.09 -4.85
C PHE A 135 -14.16 21.10 -5.62
N LYS A 136 -14.46 21.37 -6.89
CA LYS A 136 -13.73 22.33 -7.74
C LYS A 136 -14.27 23.77 -7.66
N GLU A 137 -15.33 24.03 -6.91
CA GLU A 137 -15.85 25.38 -6.58
C GLU A 137 -15.09 25.99 -5.39
#